data_AF-A0A126V310-F1
#
_entry.id   AF-A0A126V310-F1
#
_cell.length_a   1.000
_cell.length_b   1.000
_cell.length_c   1.000
_cell.angle_alpha   90.00
_cell.angle_beta   90.00
_cell.angle_gamma   90.00
#
_symmetry.space_group_name_H-M   'P 1'
#
loop_
_entity.id
_entity.type
_entity.pdbx_description
1 polymer ?
#
loop_
_entity_poly.entity_id
_entity_poly.type
_entity_poly.pdbx_seq_one_letter_code
_entity_poly.pdbx_strand_id
1 'polypeptide(L)'
;MIVGDAAAWLSAGRSLPDDPSLHYVSFDEMSQRLLESFEPDIILTPLLGQGFDALDLAVILEQYKYKGRFRALCPKLPNPDLVMREIQSLCPSVDFDLFVVDDSDPRRLN
;
A
#
# COMPACT_ATOMS: atom_id res chain seq x y z
N MET A 1 -2.32 -7.61 3.78
CA MET A 1 -3.42 -6.93 3.05
C MET A 1 -2.82 -5.99 2.02
N ILE A 2 -3.47 -5.84 0.85
CA ILE A 2 -3.08 -4.92 -0.21
C ILE A 2 -4.25 -3.96 -0.45
N VAL A 3 -3.97 -2.67 -0.37
CA VAL A 3 -4.94 -1.60 -0.62
C VAL A 3 -4.54 -0.89 -1.91
N GLY A 4 -5.40 -0.94 -2.91
CA GLY A 4 -5.08 -0.42 -4.24
C GLY A 4 -6.16 -0.71 -5.27
N ASP A 5 -5.94 -0.20 -6.46
CA ASP A 5 -6.83 -0.46 -7.59
C ASP A 5 -6.53 -1.84 -8.20
N ALA A 6 -7.25 -2.86 -7.71
CA ALA A 6 -7.18 -4.22 -8.26
C ALA A 6 -7.65 -4.28 -9.72
N ALA A 7 -8.59 -3.41 -10.13
CA ALA A 7 -9.07 -3.36 -11.51
C ALA A 7 -7.97 -2.84 -12.46
N ALA A 8 -7.22 -1.80 -12.07
CA ALA A 8 -6.05 -1.34 -12.81
C ALA A 8 -4.97 -2.44 -12.92
N TRP A 9 -4.75 -3.20 -11.84
CA TRP A 9 -3.78 -4.30 -11.83
C TRP A 9 -4.17 -5.43 -12.80
N LEU A 10 -5.42 -5.87 -12.75
CA LEU A 10 -5.97 -6.88 -13.66
C LEU A 10 -6.01 -6.39 -15.11
N SER A 11 -6.37 -5.13 -15.33
CA SER A 11 -6.42 -4.52 -16.66
C SER A 11 -5.05 -4.37 -17.31
N ALA A 12 -3.99 -4.26 -16.51
CA ALA A 12 -2.60 -4.31 -16.96
C ALA A 12 -2.13 -5.73 -17.36
N GLY A 13 -3.03 -6.73 -17.36
CA GLY A 13 -2.73 -8.12 -17.70
C GLY A 13 -1.95 -8.86 -16.62
N ARG A 14 -1.88 -8.32 -15.40
CA ARG A 14 -1.20 -8.94 -14.26
C ARG A 14 -2.18 -9.81 -13.49
N SER A 15 -1.80 -11.05 -13.20
CA SER A 15 -2.56 -11.91 -12.29
C SER A 15 -2.33 -11.46 -10.85
N LEU A 16 -3.39 -11.48 -10.04
CA LEU A 16 -3.23 -11.40 -8.60
C LEU A 16 -2.69 -12.77 -8.12
N PRO A 17 -1.73 -12.80 -7.18
CA PRO A 17 -1.33 -14.06 -6.56
C PRO A 17 -2.56 -14.73 -5.96
N ASP A 18 -2.76 -16.00 -6.29
CA ASP A 18 -3.81 -16.83 -5.69
C ASP A 18 -3.31 -17.34 -4.32
N ASP A 19 -3.15 -16.41 -3.38
CA ASP A 19 -2.73 -16.68 -2.01
C ASP A 19 -3.84 -16.28 -1.05
N PRO A 20 -4.43 -17.22 -0.28
CA PRO A 20 -5.53 -16.93 0.63
C PRO A 20 -5.14 -16.03 1.81
N SER A 21 -3.85 -15.85 2.10
CA SER A 21 -3.37 -14.89 3.10
C SER A 21 -3.38 -13.44 2.60
N LEU A 22 -3.66 -13.25 1.31
CA LEU A 22 -3.49 -11.97 0.63
C LEU A 22 -4.86 -11.38 0.28
N HIS A 23 -5.29 -10.46 1.12
CA HIS A 23 -6.56 -9.74 0.93
C HIS A 23 -6.34 -8.46 0.13
N TYR A 24 -7.01 -8.35 -1.02
CA TYR A 24 -7.09 -7.13 -1.81
C TYR A 24 -8.33 -6.33 -1.42
N VAL A 25 -8.14 -5.03 -1.23
CA VAL A 25 -9.18 -4.10 -0.78
C VAL A 25 -9.05 -2.80 -1.58
N SER A 26 -10.16 -2.23 -2.03
CA SER A 26 -10.17 -0.91 -2.66
C SER A 26 -10.09 0.19 -1.61
N PHE A 27 -9.52 1.34 -1.95
CA PHE A 27 -9.38 2.43 -0.97
C PHE A 27 -10.73 2.90 -0.39
N ASP A 28 -11.78 2.91 -1.20
CA ASP A 28 -13.14 3.27 -0.78
C ASP A 28 -13.79 2.26 0.19
N GLU A 29 -13.28 1.03 0.24
CA GLU A 29 -13.76 -0.02 1.15
C GLU A 29 -13.04 0.03 2.52
N MET A 30 -12.01 0.86 2.66
CA MET A 30 -11.24 0.97 3.89
C MET A 30 -12.09 1.51 5.03
N SER A 31 -12.19 0.72 6.09
CA SER A 31 -12.91 1.09 7.30
C SER A 31 -12.27 0.46 8.53
N GLN A 32 -12.51 1.04 9.70
CA GLN A 32 -12.01 0.49 10.96
C GLN A 32 -12.47 -0.96 11.18
N ARG A 33 -13.74 -1.27 10.87
CA ARG A 33 -14.31 -2.62 11.00
C ARG A 33 -13.58 -3.65 10.13
N LEU A 34 -13.16 -3.24 8.94
CA LEU A 34 -12.38 -4.09 8.05
C LEU A 34 -11.03 -4.44 8.68
N LEU A 35 -10.32 -3.44 9.21
CA LEU A 35 -9.04 -3.64 9.90
C LEU A 35 -9.18 -4.56 11.12
N GLU A 36 -10.24 -4.40 11.91
CA GLU A 36 -10.52 -5.27 13.06
C GLU A 36 -10.91 -6.69 12.65
N SER A 37 -11.52 -6.88 11.48
CA SER A 37 -11.94 -8.21 11.01
C SER A 37 -10.77 -9.02 10.43
N PHE A 38 -9.85 -8.35 9.75
CA PHE A 38 -8.71 -9.00 9.09
C PHE A 38 -7.42 -8.94 9.92
N GLU A 39 -7.33 -8.05 10.90
CA GLU A 39 -6.16 -7.80 11.76
C GLU A 39 -4.82 -7.86 11.00
N PRO A 40 -4.65 -7.10 9.89
CA PRO A 40 -3.50 -7.30 9.03
C PRO A 40 -2.20 -6.86 9.70
N ASP A 41 -1.19 -7.74 9.74
CA ASP A 41 0.17 -7.38 10.20
C ASP A 41 0.89 -6.40 9.27
N ILE A 42 0.49 -6.40 8.00
CA ILE A 42 1.06 -5.55 6.95
C ILE A 42 0.00 -5.10 5.94
N ILE A 43 0.04 -3.82 5.61
CA ILE A 43 -0.72 -3.19 4.52
C ILE A 43 0.28 -2.69 3.47
N LEU A 44 0.10 -3.16 2.23
CA LEU A 44 0.84 -2.72 1.06
C LEU A 44 -0.05 -1.83 0.20
N THR A 45 0.49 -0.75 -0.37
CA THR A 45 -0.25 0.13 -1.30
C THR A 45 0.68 0.70 -2.36
N PRO A 46 0.24 1.02 -3.59
CA PRO A 46 1.06 1.84 -4.47
C PRO A 46 1.29 3.23 -3.87
N LEU A 47 2.49 3.78 -4.05
CA LEU A 47 2.80 5.14 -3.58
C LEU A 47 1.87 6.18 -4.23
N LEU A 48 1.56 5.99 -5.50
CA LEU A 48 0.65 6.82 -6.29
C LEU A 48 -0.35 5.91 -7.01
N GLY A 49 -1.65 6.16 -6.84
CA GLY A 49 -2.74 5.45 -7.50
C GLY A 49 -3.64 6.38 -8.32
N GLN A 50 -4.56 5.79 -9.09
CA GLN A 50 -5.65 6.56 -9.69
C GLN A 50 -6.73 6.79 -8.64
N GLY A 51 -6.73 7.98 -8.03
CA GLY A 51 -7.79 8.44 -7.12
C GLY A 51 -7.38 8.57 -5.66
N PHE A 52 -6.33 7.89 -5.21
CA PHE A 52 -5.73 8.07 -3.89
C PHE A 52 -4.22 7.82 -3.95
N ASP A 53 -3.49 8.35 -2.97
CA ASP A 53 -2.08 8.06 -2.76
C ASP A 53 -1.78 7.45 -1.38
N ALA A 54 -0.52 7.08 -1.14
CA ALA A 54 -0.15 6.46 0.12
C ALA A 54 -0.33 7.40 1.34
N LEU A 55 -0.31 8.72 1.15
CA LEU A 55 -0.54 9.67 2.23
C LEU A 55 -2.01 9.69 2.62
N ASP A 56 -2.93 9.65 1.65
CA ASP A 56 -4.37 9.54 1.91
C ASP A 56 -4.68 8.32 2.79
N LEU A 57 -4.07 7.16 2.45
CA LEU A 57 -4.21 5.95 3.25
C LEU A 57 -3.52 6.05 4.60
N ALA A 58 -2.34 6.66 4.69
CA ALA A 58 -1.65 6.88 5.96
C ALA A 58 -2.52 7.66 6.95
N VAL A 59 -3.21 8.71 6.48
CA VAL A 59 -4.10 9.53 7.31
C VAL A 59 -5.26 8.70 7.85
N ILE A 60 -5.86 7.84 7.03
CA ILE A 60 -6.91 6.91 7.48
C ILE A 60 -6.38 5.93 8.53
N LEU A 61 -5.19 5.37 8.31
CA LEU A 61 -4.57 4.42 9.24
C LEU A 61 -4.19 5.06 10.59
N GLU A 62 -3.71 6.31 10.58
CA GLU A 62 -3.47 7.11 11.79
C GLU A 62 -4.76 7.32 12.57
N GLN A 63 -5.85 7.72 11.88
CA GLN A 63 -7.16 7.91 12.50
C GLN A 63 -7.70 6.63 13.13
N TYR A 64 -7.52 5.49 12.46
CA TYR A 64 -7.93 4.17 12.96
C TYR A 64 -6.93 3.56 13.95
N LYS A 65 -5.84 4.27 14.28
CA LYS A 65 -4.79 3.84 15.20
C LYS A 65 -4.21 2.47 14.82
N TYR A 66 -4.13 2.19 13.52
CA TYR A 66 -3.56 0.96 13.00
C TYR A 66 -2.12 0.77 13.54
N LYS A 67 -1.79 -0.46 13.95
CA LYS A 67 -0.52 -0.80 14.61
C LYS A 67 0.36 -1.76 13.82
N GLY A 68 -0.10 -2.24 12.68
CA GLY A 68 0.73 -3.05 11.78
C GLY A 68 1.63 -2.18 10.89
N ARG A 69 2.36 -2.85 10.01
CA ARG A 69 3.31 -2.20 9.09
C ARG A 69 2.59 -1.65 7.88
N PHE A 70 2.79 -0.38 7.56
CA PHE A 70 2.29 0.24 6.35
C PHE A 70 3.43 0.48 5.36
N ARG A 71 3.30 -0.01 4.13
CA ARG A 71 4.38 0.06 3.15
C ARG A 71 3.88 0.49 1.79
N ALA A 72 4.51 1.51 1.23
CA ALA A 72 4.18 1.96 -0.12
C ALA A 72 5.16 1.39 -1.15
N LEU A 73 4.61 0.84 -2.23
CA LEU A 73 5.31 0.32 -3.38
C LEU A 73 5.55 1.45 -4.37
N CYS A 74 6.81 1.70 -4.71
CA CYS A 74 7.17 2.78 -5.63
C CYS A 74 8.26 2.34 -6.61
N PRO A 75 8.37 2.98 -7.79
CA PRO A 75 9.60 2.91 -8.56
C PRO A 75 10.72 3.61 -7.80
N LYS A 76 11.95 3.55 -8.33
CA LYS A 76 13.08 4.29 -7.76
C LYS A 76 12.78 5.79 -7.79
N LEU A 77 12.72 6.41 -6.61
CA LEU A 77 12.48 7.84 -6.46
C LEU A 77 13.79 8.64 -6.45
N PRO A 78 13.78 9.89 -6.92
CA PRO A 78 14.95 10.77 -6.82
C PRO A 78 15.26 11.18 -5.37
N ASN A 79 14.24 11.30 -4.51
CA ASN A 79 14.41 11.65 -3.11
C ASN A 79 13.33 10.96 -2.23
N PRO A 80 13.55 9.69 -1.83
CA PRO A 80 12.59 8.94 -1.02
C PRO A 80 12.42 9.52 0.40
N ASP A 81 13.45 10.17 0.95
CA ASP A 81 13.43 10.76 2.30
C ASP A 81 12.39 11.89 2.42
N LEU A 82 12.15 12.63 1.34
CA LEU A 82 11.13 13.69 1.33
C LEU A 82 9.74 13.11 1.58
N VAL A 83 9.40 12.03 0.88
CA VAL A 83 8.11 11.33 1.01
C VAL A 83 7.96 10.72 2.40
N MET A 84 9.00 10.03 2.89
CA MET A 84 8.99 9.46 4.24
C MET A 84 8.74 10.54 5.31
N ARG A 85 9.42 11.68 5.20
CA ARG A 85 9.27 12.80 6.15
C ARG A 85 7.87 13.42 6.10
N GLU A 86 7.28 13.55 4.93
CA GLU A 86 5.92 14.10 4.79
C GLU A 86 4.90 13.21 5.50
N ILE A 87 4.93 11.90 5.24
CA ILE A 87 4.02 10.95 5.89
C ILE A 87 4.28 10.88 7.39
N GLN A 88 5.53 10.77 7.84
CA GLN A 88 5.87 10.74 9.28
C GLN A 88 5.49 12.03 10.00
N SER A 89 5.52 13.19 9.32
CA SER A 89 5.11 14.46 9.91
C SER A 89 3.60 14.56 10.13
N LEU A 90 2.80 13.93 9.28
CA LEU A 90 1.33 13.97 9.35
C LEU A 90 0.76 12.79 10.14
N CYS A 91 1.41 11.63 10.07
CA CYS A 91 0.96 10.35 10.61
C CYS A 91 2.08 9.71 11.46
N PRO A 92 2.43 10.31 12.61
CA PRO A 92 3.59 9.89 13.40
C PRO A 92 3.42 8.52 14.08
N SER A 93 2.19 8.00 14.19
CA SER A 93 1.92 6.70 14.81
C SER A 93 1.96 5.55 13.82
N VAL A 94 1.95 5.84 12.52
CA VAL A 94 1.97 4.85 11.44
C VAL A 94 3.40 4.40 11.19
N ASP A 95 3.65 3.09 11.29
CA ASP A 95 4.91 2.46 10.87
C ASP A 95 4.97 2.45 9.34
N PHE A 96 5.51 3.52 8.74
CA PHE A 96 5.61 3.71 7.30
C PHE A 96 7.02 3.48 6.75
N ASP A 97 7.13 2.81 5.60
CA ASP A 97 8.36 2.69 4.82
C ASP A 97 8.07 2.50 3.32
N LEU A 98 9.08 2.72 2.46
CA LEU A 98 8.99 2.58 1.02
C LEU A 98 9.65 1.28 0.56
N PHE A 99 8.96 0.54 -0.31
CA PHE A 99 9.52 -0.59 -1.02
C PHE A 99 9.68 -0.25 -2.51
N VAL A 100 10.92 -0.16 -2.94
CA VAL A 100 11.25 0.03 -4.35
C VAL A 100 10.96 -1.26 -5.10
N VAL A 101 10.02 -1.20 -6.03
CA VAL A 101 9.70 -2.30 -6.94
C VAL A 101 10.33 -1.97 -8.29
N ASP A 102 11.30 -2.80 -8.67
CA ASP A 102 11.95 -2.69 -9.97
C ASP A 102 11.13 -3.50 -10.99
N ASP A 103 10.47 -2.79 -11.92
CA ASP A 103 9.69 -3.42 -13.01
C ASP A 103 10.61 -3.98 -14.12
N SER A 104 11.92 -3.78 -14.01
CA SER A 104 12.92 -4.19 -15.00
C SER A 104 13.49 -5.59 -14.79
N ASP A 105 13.03 -6.39 -13.80
CA ASP A 105 13.54 -7.76 -13.62
C ASP A 105 13.09 -8.68 -14.78
N PRO A 106 13.98 -9.07 -15.71
CA PRO A 106 13.64 -9.90 -16.87
C PRO A 106 13.29 -11.34 -16.47
N ARG A 107 13.44 -11.73 -15.20
CA ARG A 107 13.27 -13.10 -14.71
C ARG A 107 11.81 -13.52 -14.50
N ARG A 108 10.83 -12.65 -14.78
CA ARG A 108 9.39 -12.98 -14.72
C ARG A 108 8.83 -13.65 -15.98
N LEU A 109 9.68 -13.94 -16.98
CA LEU A 109 9.32 -14.58 -18.26
C LEU A 109 9.77 -16.05 -18.39
N ASN A 110 10.18 -16.73 -17.31
CA ASN A 110 10.52 -18.16 -17.34
C ASN A 110 9.66 -18.99 -16.40
#